data_AF-A0AAW2IBD2-F1
#
_entry.id   AF-A0AAW2IBD2-F1
#
_cell.length_a   1.000
_cell.length_b   1.000
_cell.length_c   1.000
_cell.angle_alpha   90.00
_cell.angle_beta   90.00
_cell.angle_gamma   90.00
#
_symmetry.space_group_name_H-M   'P 1'
#
loop_
_entity.id
_entity.type
_entity.pdbx_description
1 polymer ?
#
loop_
_entity_poly.entity_id
_entity_poly.type
_entity_poly.pdbx_seq_one_letter_code
_entity_poly.pdbx_strand_id
1 'polypeptide(L)'
;MSSVDSDEERDTFTEEEVTQMKRISEQRRRDNLATFQVSNWDDDTTGVEEEKDPHGKPETEILWAAENGDLELVKKLTKINEDLLHVKDKDGYTPLHRACYSDHVEIVDYLLSIGADYSAQTEDLWQPLHSACCWNNAFCAAKLLEAGADINAASKGGQTPLHLAASFGNAKETLQLLLMNPKLKPDLKNDTNETAFDIAQRTGTCYGLFQLVDDCINKL
;
A
#
# COMPACT_ATOMS: atom_id res chain seq x y z
N MET A 1 14.16 51.21 -0.45
CA MET A 1 15.14 50.39 0.29
C MET A 1 14.35 49.70 1.39
N SER A 2 13.87 48.48 1.11
CA SER A 2 14.57 47.19 1.35
C SER A 2 14.13 46.66 2.73
N SER A 3 13.63 45.46 2.94
CA SER A 3 13.72 44.22 2.16
C SER A 3 12.52 43.34 2.49
N VAL A 4 12.20 42.48 1.54
CA VAL A 4 11.29 41.34 1.65
C VAL A 4 12.11 40.19 2.23
N ASP A 5 11.69 39.61 3.35
CA ASP A 5 12.14 38.31 3.84
C ASP A 5 10.84 37.54 4.17
N SER A 6 10.19 36.92 3.18
CA SER A 6 10.40 35.55 2.69
C SER A 6 10.10 34.52 3.77
N ASP A 7 8.81 34.16 3.85
CA ASP A 7 8.27 33.00 4.56
C ASP A 7 9.00 31.72 4.11
N GLU A 8 9.71 31.07 5.03
CA GLU A 8 10.25 29.72 4.84
C GLU A 8 9.97 28.88 6.11
N GLU A 9 8.70 28.78 6.49
CA GLU A 9 8.26 27.72 7.41
C GLU A 9 8.13 26.42 6.60
N ARG A 10 9.20 25.61 6.62
CA ARG A 10 9.14 24.21 6.18
C ARG A 10 8.30 23.45 7.19
N ASP A 11 7.13 22.97 6.73
CA ASP A 11 6.31 21.94 7.36
C ASP A 11 7.11 20.64 7.52
N THR A 12 8.00 20.58 8.50
CA THR A 12 8.57 19.33 8.99
C THR A 12 7.77 18.91 10.22
N PHE A 13 6.99 17.83 10.07
CA PHE A 13 6.27 17.18 11.17
C PHE A 13 7.21 16.96 12.37
N THR A 14 6.73 17.29 13.56
CA THR A 14 7.49 17.09 14.80
C THR A 14 7.67 15.59 15.09
N GLU A 15 8.75 15.21 15.77
CA GLU A 15 9.02 13.79 16.12
C GLU A 15 7.86 13.16 16.93
N GLU A 16 7.12 13.97 17.69
CA GLU A 16 5.96 13.55 18.45
C GLU A 16 4.77 13.20 17.53
N GLU A 17 4.54 13.98 16.47
CA GLU A 17 3.48 13.70 15.48
C GLU A 17 3.80 12.44 14.68
N VAL A 18 5.05 12.24 14.28
CA VAL A 18 5.50 11.00 13.60
C VAL A 18 5.34 9.79 14.53
N THR A 19 5.69 9.93 15.80
CA THR A 19 5.52 8.86 16.80
C THR A 19 4.05 8.54 17.05
N GLN A 20 3.19 9.56 17.04
CA GLN A 20 1.75 9.40 17.20
C GLN A 20 1.11 8.75 15.97
N MET A 21 1.54 9.12 14.77
CA MET A 21 1.12 8.45 13.52
C MET A 21 1.54 6.97 13.52
N LYS A 22 2.77 6.66 13.96
CA LYS A 22 3.24 5.27 14.11
C LYS A 22 2.36 4.48 15.09
N ARG A 23 2.05 5.03 16.27
CA ARG A 23 1.14 4.38 17.24
C ARG A 23 -0.27 4.17 16.69
N ILE A 24 -0.80 5.12 15.93
CA ILE A 24 -2.12 5.00 15.30
C ILE A 24 -2.11 3.91 14.22
N SER A 25 -1.04 3.83 13.41
CA SER A 25 -0.86 2.78 12.41
C SER A 25 -0.74 1.38 13.06
N GLU A 26 0.00 1.26 14.16
CA GLU A 26 0.18 0.01 14.91
C GLU A 26 -1.10 -0.41 15.64
N GLN A 27 -1.89 0.54 16.15
CA GLN A 27 -3.18 0.25 16.77
C GLN A 27 -4.19 -0.22 15.71
N ARG A 28 -4.24 0.46 14.55
CA ARG A 28 -5.03 0.00 13.40
C ARG A 28 -4.59 -1.39 12.94
N ARG A 29 -3.28 -1.69 12.98
CA ARG A 29 -2.74 -3.03 12.70
C ARG A 29 -3.29 -4.09 13.64
N ARG A 30 -3.39 -3.81 14.95
CA ARG A 30 -3.97 -4.72 15.95
C ARG A 30 -5.47 -4.95 15.73
N ASP A 31 -6.21 -3.88 15.47
CA ASP A 31 -7.68 -3.95 15.33
C ASP A 31 -8.08 -4.65 14.01
N ASN A 32 -7.25 -4.54 12.96
CA ASN A 32 -7.46 -5.23 11.67
C ASN A 32 -7.02 -6.70 11.69
N LEU A 33 -5.98 -7.06 12.45
CA LEU A 33 -5.63 -8.46 12.75
C LEU A 33 -6.80 -9.21 13.41
N ALA A 34 -7.54 -8.52 14.29
CA ALA A 34 -8.75 -9.08 14.91
C ALA A 34 -9.94 -9.19 13.92
N THR A 35 -9.98 -8.33 12.90
CA THR A 35 -11.06 -8.33 11.89
C THR A 35 -10.83 -9.40 10.82
N PHE A 36 -9.58 -9.75 10.51
CA PHE A 36 -9.23 -10.83 9.56
C PHE A 36 -9.33 -12.24 10.17
N GLN A 37 -9.37 -12.37 11.51
CA GLN A 37 -9.59 -13.66 12.18
C GLN A 37 -11.04 -14.18 12.12
N VAL A 38 -11.99 -13.47 11.51
CA VAL A 38 -13.42 -13.86 11.47
C VAL A 38 -13.85 -14.50 10.14
N SER A 39 -12.98 -14.60 9.12
CA SER A 39 -13.27 -15.42 7.93
C SER A 39 -12.89 -16.88 8.19
N ASN A 40 -13.93 -17.67 8.47
CA ASN A 40 -13.93 -19.06 8.90
C ASN A 40 -12.88 -19.97 8.25
N TRP A 41 -12.13 -20.62 9.13
CA TRP A 41 -11.39 -21.85 8.89
C TRP A 41 -12.37 -23.01 8.92
N ASP A 42 -12.99 -23.33 7.78
CA ASP A 42 -13.77 -24.56 7.64
C ASP A 42 -13.03 -25.57 6.74
N ASP A 43 -12.50 -26.58 7.44
CA ASP A 43 -12.20 -27.98 7.15
C ASP A 43 -12.63 -28.57 5.79
N ASP A 44 -11.71 -29.24 5.07
CA ASP A 44 -11.81 -30.67 4.72
C ASP A 44 -10.55 -31.13 3.93
N THR A 45 -9.68 -31.93 4.56
CA THR A 45 -9.04 -33.10 3.92
C THR A 45 -8.16 -33.85 4.92
N THR A 46 -8.53 -35.10 5.11
CA THR A 46 -7.88 -36.14 5.90
C THR A 46 -6.41 -36.36 5.53
N GLY A 47 -5.52 -36.34 6.52
CA GLY A 47 -4.16 -36.85 6.36
C GLY A 47 -3.21 -36.27 7.40
N VAL A 48 -2.57 -37.14 8.16
CA VAL A 48 -1.68 -36.79 9.27
C VAL A 48 -0.50 -35.96 8.74
N GLU A 49 -0.50 -34.65 8.94
CA GLU A 49 0.70 -33.83 8.80
C GLU A 49 0.82 -32.86 9.98
N GLU A 50 1.83 -33.16 10.80
CA GLU A 50 2.56 -32.36 11.78
C GLU A 50 2.19 -30.87 11.86
N GLU A 51 2.04 -30.37 13.10
CA GLU A 51 2.18 -28.96 13.45
C GLU A 51 3.51 -28.42 12.90
N LYS A 52 3.53 -27.98 11.64
CA LYS A 52 4.67 -27.33 11.02
C LYS A 52 4.66 -25.87 11.47
N ASP A 53 5.72 -25.45 12.15
CA ASP A 53 6.07 -24.05 12.35
C ASP A 53 5.74 -23.26 11.06
N PRO A 54 4.90 -22.21 11.10
CA PRO A 54 4.61 -21.40 9.92
C PRO A 54 5.87 -20.72 9.34
N HIS A 55 6.99 -20.78 10.08
CA HIS A 55 8.30 -20.23 9.76
C HIS A 55 9.26 -21.22 9.06
N GLY A 56 8.84 -22.45 8.77
CA GLY A 56 9.74 -23.50 8.27
C GLY A 56 10.18 -23.41 6.80
N LYS A 57 9.63 -22.49 6.01
CA LYS A 57 9.97 -22.33 4.58
C LYS A 57 10.55 -20.94 4.31
N PRO A 58 11.65 -20.82 3.54
CA PRO A 58 12.28 -19.52 3.23
C PRO A 58 11.34 -18.58 2.47
N GLU A 59 10.39 -19.13 1.71
CA GLU A 59 9.33 -18.40 0.99
C GLU A 59 8.41 -17.66 1.96
N THR A 60 7.98 -18.31 3.05
CA THR A 60 7.14 -17.69 4.09
C THR A 60 7.96 -16.75 4.98
N GLU A 61 9.23 -17.09 5.22
CA GLU A 61 10.13 -16.31 6.08
C GLU A 61 10.40 -14.91 5.51
N ILE A 62 10.66 -14.78 4.20
CA ILE A 62 10.89 -13.47 3.58
C ILE A 62 9.63 -12.59 3.57
N LEU A 63 8.44 -13.20 3.37
CA LEU A 63 7.16 -12.49 3.41
C LEU A 63 6.89 -11.93 4.80
N TRP A 64 7.14 -12.74 5.84
CA TRP A 64 7.00 -12.32 7.23
C TRP A 64 8.04 -11.27 7.62
N ALA A 65 9.29 -11.41 7.17
CA ALA A 65 10.34 -10.43 7.41
C ALA A 65 9.97 -9.06 6.79
N ALA A 66 9.44 -9.09 5.56
CA ALA A 66 8.95 -7.89 4.87
C ALA A 66 7.73 -7.27 5.57
N GLU A 67 6.84 -8.07 6.16
CA GLU A 67 5.68 -7.57 6.91
C GLU A 67 6.06 -6.95 8.28
N ASN A 68 7.05 -7.52 8.96
CA ASN A 68 7.48 -7.05 10.29
C ASN A 68 8.52 -5.94 10.27
N GLY A 69 9.13 -5.66 9.11
CA GLY A 69 10.13 -4.59 8.99
C GLY A 69 11.56 -5.07 9.27
N ASP A 70 11.83 -6.37 9.23
CA ASP A 70 13.18 -6.90 9.43
C ASP A 70 14.02 -6.80 8.15
N LEU A 71 14.57 -5.61 7.92
CA LEU A 71 15.41 -5.31 6.76
C LEU A 71 16.66 -6.20 6.68
N GLU A 72 17.27 -6.53 7.83
CA GLU A 72 18.51 -7.31 7.86
C GLU A 72 18.25 -8.77 7.47
N LEU A 73 17.12 -9.33 7.91
CA LEU A 73 16.69 -10.66 7.47
C LEU A 73 16.33 -10.67 5.98
N VAL A 74 15.61 -9.66 5.48
CA VAL A 74 15.30 -9.53 4.04
C VAL A 74 16.60 -9.47 3.22
N LYS A 75 17.58 -8.65 3.61
CA LYS A 75 18.90 -8.57 2.94
C LYS A 75 19.65 -9.90 2.98
N LYS A 76 19.57 -10.63 4.08
CA LYS A 76 20.25 -11.92 4.23
C LYS A 76 19.62 -12.98 3.32
N LEU A 77 18.29 -13.07 3.31
CA LEU A 77 17.55 -14.05 2.51
C LEU A 77 17.71 -13.79 1.00
N THR A 78 17.60 -12.53 0.57
CA THR A 78 17.77 -12.13 -0.83
C THR A 78 19.20 -12.35 -1.35
N LYS A 79 20.22 -12.19 -0.51
CA LYS A 79 21.62 -12.55 -0.86
C LYS A 79 21.85 -14.05 -1.01
N ILE A 80 21.07 -14.87 -0.30
CA ILE A 80 21.17 -16.33 -0.41
C ILE A 80 20.44 -16.81 -1.66
N ASN A 81 19.25 -16.25 -1.91
CA ASN A 81 18.42 -16.62 -3.06
C ASN A 81 17.61 -15.42 -3.57
N GLU A 82 17.90 -15.00 -4.80
CA GLU A 82 17.18 -13.90 -5.49
C GLU A 82 15.75 -14.31 -5.90
N ASP A 83 15.48 -15.61 -6.08
CA ASP A 83 14.13 -16.10 -6.42
C ASP A 83 13.11 -15.79 -5.33
N LEU A 84 13.58 -15.54 -4.09
CA LEU A 84 12.74 -15.15 -2.96
C LEU A 84 12.05 -13.80 -3.16
N LEU A 85 12.48 -12.97 -4.12
CA LEU A 85 11.82 -11.71 -4.46
C LEU A 85 10.44 -11.90 -5.10
N HIS A 86 10.24 -13.02 -5.77
CA HIS A 86 9.05 -13.31 -6.58
C HIS A 86 8.14 -14.35 -5.94
N VAL A 87 8.44 -14.79 -4.72
CA VAL A 87 7.58 -15.72 -3.97
C VAL A 87 6.24 -15.07 -3.73
N LYS A 88 5.20 -15.89 -3.77
CA LYS A 88 3.83 -15.48 -3.50
C LYS A 88 3.27 -16.32 -2.37
N ASP A 89 2.52 -15.70 -1.48
CA ASP A 89 1.69 -16.45 -0.53
C ASP A 89 0.45 -17.04 -1.22
N LYS A 90 -0.42 -17.66 -0.40
CA LYS A 90 -1.67 -18.28 -0.86
C LYS A 90 -2.62 -17.31 -1.54
N ASP A 91 -2.55 -16.02 -1.19
CA ASP A 91 -3.41 -14.97 -1.74
C ASP A 91 -2.70 -14.22 -2.90
N GLY A 92 -1.48 -14.64 -3.25
CA GLY A 92 -0.69 -14.08 -4.35
C GLY A 92 0.20 -12.90 -3.98
N TYR A 93 0.34 -12.54 -2.70
CA TYR A 93 1.14 -11.39 -2.25
C TYR A 93 2.63 -11.72 -2.27
N THR A 94 3.41 -10.79 -2.82
CA THR A 94 4.88 -10.84 -2.81
C THR A 94 5.47 -10.10 -1.60
N PRO A 95 6.77 -10.27 -1.30
CA PRO A 95 7.43 -9.49 -0.24
C PRO A 95 7.25 -7.99 -0.41
N LEU A 96 7.24 -7.50 -1.66
CA LEU A 96 7.00 -6.09 -1.96
C LEU A 96 5.57 -5.65 -1.57
N HIS A 97 4.56 -6.49 -1.80
CA HIS A 97 3.20 -6.18 -1.34
C HIS A 97 3.13 -6.11 0.19
N ARG A 98 3.76 -7.07 0.89
CA ARG A 98 3.79 -7.13 2.36
C ARG A 98 4.52 -5.94 2.97
N ALA A 99 5.64 -5.52 2.36
CA ALA A 99 6.34 -4.31 2.76
C ALA A 99 5.49 -3.04 2.54
N CYS A 100 4.77 -2.96 1.42
CA CYS A 100 3.86 -1.86 1.11
C CYS A 100 2.60 -1.84 2.00
N TYR A 101 2.17 -3.01 2.50
CA TYR A 101 1.07 -3.13 3.46
C TYR A 101 1.45 -2.55 4.83
N SER A 102 2.67 -2.84 5.30
CA SER A 102 3.15 -2.45 6.63
C SER A 102 3.90 -1.10 6.68
N ASP A 103 3.94 -0.34 5.58
CA ASP A 103 4.65 0.94 5.44
C ASP A 103 6.18 0.87 5.69
N HIS A 104 6.82 -0.26 5.38
CA HIS A 104 8.26 -0.42 5.54
C HIS A 104 9.02 0.13 4.33
N VAL A 105 9.07 1.46 4.21
CA VAL A 105 9.66 2.17 3.06
C VAL A 105 11.09 1.73 2.77
N GLU A 106 11.90 1.49 3.79
CA GLU A 106 13.30 1.05 3.64
C GLU A 106 13.40 -0.34 2.98
N ILE A 107 12.46 -1.23 3.29
CA ILE A 107 12.37 -2.54 2.66
C ILE A 107 11.87 -2.39 1.22
N VAL A 108 10.87 -1.52 0.98
CA VAL A 108 10.39 -1.22 -0.37
C VAL A 108 11.51 -0.70 -1.26
N ASP A 109 12.28 0.29 -0.78
CA ASP A 109 13.44 0.85 -1.48
C ASP A 109 14.48 -0.24 -1.78
N TYR A 110 14.79 -1.07 -0.79
CA TYR A 110 15.74 -2.16 -0.97
C TYR A 110 15.26 -3.18 -2.00
N LEU A 111 14.02 -3.66 -1.89
CA LEU A 111 13.42 -4.64 -2.80
C LEU A 111 13.37 -4.09 -4.24
N LEU A 112 12.98 -2.82 -4.43
CA LEU A 112 12.99 -2.19 -5.75
C LEU A 112 14.41 -2.05 -6.31
N SER A 113 15.41 -1.74 -5.47
CA SER A 113 16.81 -1.61 -5.90
C SER A 113 17.44 -2.90 -6.41
N ILE A 114 16.95 -4.05 -5.93
CA ILE A 114 17.39 -5.39 -6.35
C ILE A 114 16.50 -6.02 -7.43
N GLY A 115 15.54 -5.25 -7.98
CA GLY A 115 14.72 -5.67 -9.12
C GLY A 115 13.43 -6.40 -8.77
N ALA A 116 12.88 -6.21 -7.57
CA ALA A 116 11.55 -6.73 -7.25
C ALA A 116 10.50 -6.19 -8.23
N ASP A 117 9.57 -7.07 -8.63
CA ASP A 117 8.53 -6.74 -9.59
C ASP A 117 7.43 -5.89 -8.93
N TYR A 118 7.45 -4.59 -9.22
CA TYR A 118 6.43 -3.61 -8.79
C TYR A 118 5.10 -3.75 -9.54
N SER A 119 5.03 -4.58 -10.58
CA SER A 119 3.82 -4.88 -11.35
C SER A 119 3.21 -6.24 -11.00
N ALA A 120 3.82 -6.97 -10.05
CA ALA A 120 3.38 -8.29 -9.62
C ALA A 120 1.91 -8.24 -9.18
N GLN A 121 1.13 -9.23 -9.63
CA GLN A 121 -0.30 -9.31 -9.35
C GLN A 121 -0.63 -10.43 -8.35
N THR A 122 -1.49 -10.12 -7.39
CA THR A 122 -2.17 -11.09 -6.51
C THR A 122 -3.30 -11.81 -7.25
N GLU A 123 -4.00 -12.72 -6.58
CA GLU A 123 -5.18 -13.40 -7.16
C GLU A 123 -6.33 -12.45 -7.53
N ASP A 124 -6.42 -11.30 -6.84
CA ASP A 124 -7.37 -10.22 -7.13
C ASP A 124 -6.79 -9.15 -8.06
N LEU A 125 -5.68 -9.46 -8.73
CA LEU A 125 -4.94 -8.54 -9.60
C LEU A 125 -4.47 -7.27 -8.88
N TRP A 126 -4.30 -7.33 -7.57
CA TRP A 126 -3.71 -6.21 -6.85
C TRP A 126 -2.23 -6.16 -7.17
N GLN A 127 -1.76 -4.94 -7.43
CA GLN A 127 -0.34 -4.61 -7.49
C GLN A 127 0.11 -4.01 -6.15
N PRO A 128 1.42 -3.95 -5.86
CA PRO A 128 1.91 -3.32 -4.64
C PRO A 128 1.38 -1.90 -4.41
N LEU A 129 1.14 -1.14 -5.49
CA LEU A 129 0.57 0.21 -5.41
C LEU A 129 -0.88 0.20 -4.87
N HIS A 130 -1.68 -0.82 -5.20
CA HIS A 130 -3.02 -0.98 -4.63
C HIS A 130 -2.95 -1.17 -3.12
N SER A 131 -2.03 -2.02 -2.64
CA SER A 131 -1.80 -2.22 -1.21
C SER A 131 -1.36 -0.92 -0.52
N ALA A 132 -0.38 -0.20 -1.07
CA ALA A 132 0.07 1.06 -0.50
C ALA A 132 -1.06 2.12 -0.40
N CYS A 133 -1.86 2.25 -1.46
CA CYS A 133 -2.98 3.21 -1.51
C CYS A 133 -4.15 2.81 -0.59
N CYS A 134 -4.45 1.51 -0.48
CA CYS A 134 -5.48 1.00 0.42
C CYS A 134 -5.18 1.34 1.90
N TRP A 135 -3.89 1.36 2.28
CA TRP A 135 -3.46 1.54 3.67
C TRP A 135 -2.95 2.96 3.99
N ASN A 136 -3.02 3.89 3.04
CA ASN A 136 -2.47 5.25 3.14
C ASN A 136 -0.94 5.33 3.32
N ASN A 137 -0.21 4.39 2.74
CA ASN A 137 1.25 4.34 2.84
C ASN A 137 1.86 5.18 1.71
N ALA A 138 1.77 6.51 1.86
CA ALA A 138 2.11 7.49 0.82
C ALA A 138 3.57 7.42 0.38
N PHE A 139 4.49 7.18 1.31
CA PHE A 139 5.91 7.04 0.99
C PHE A 139 6.17 5.78 0.15
N CYS A 140 5.58 4.64 0.52
CA CYS A 140 5.64 3.42 -0.28
C CYS A 140 5.05 3.63 -1.68
N ALA A 141 3.89 4.29 -1.77
CA ALA A 141 3.25 4.62 -3.04
C ALA A 141 4.14 5.53 -3.91
N ALA A 142 4.83 6.51 -3.32
CA ALA A 142 5.75 7.39 -4.03
C ALA A 142 6.91 6.60 -4.64
N LYS A 143 7.53 5.71 -3.87
CA LYS A 143 8.61 4.84 -4.36
C LYS A 143 8.19 3.93 -5.50
N LEU A 144 6.99 3.36 -5.41
CA LEU A 144 6.43 2.54 -6.49
C LEU A 144 6.17 3.36 -7.76
N LEU A 145 5.65 4.58 -7.64
CA LEU A 145 5.43 5.48 -8.78
C LEU A 145 6.74 5.95 -9.41
N GLU A 146 7.77 6.23 -8.59
CA GLU A 146 9.14 6.52 -9.05
C GLU A 146 9.74 5.34 -9.83
N ALA A 147 9.50 4.11 -9.36
CA ALA A 147 9.90 2.88 -10.05
C ALA A 147 9.13 2.61 -11.35
N GLY A 148 8.04 3.35 -11.62
CA GLY A 148 7.26 3.24 -12.84
C GLY A 148 6.04 2.34 -12.73
N ALA A 149 5.53 2.09 -11.52
CA ALA A 149 4.25 1.41 -11.34
C ALA A 149 3.11 2.14 -12.07
N ASP A 150 2.17 1.38 -12.62
CA ASP A 150 1.01 1.96 -13.31
C ASP A 150 0.00 2.50 -12.30
N ILE A 151 -0.09 3.82 -12.26
CA ILE A 151 -1.02 4.56 -11.39
C ILE A 151 -2.50 4.25 -11.66
N ASN A 152 -2.81 3.75 -12.86
CA ASN A 152 -4.17 3.43 -13.31
C ASN A 152 -4.43 1.93 -13.40
N ALA A 153 -3.54 1.09 -12.86
CA ALA A 153 -3.72 -0.35 -12.87
C ALA A 153 -5.09 -0.71 -12.27
N ALA A 154 -5.79 -1.67 -12.88
CA ALA A 154 -7.09 -2.11 -12.43
C ALA A 154 -6.97 -3.47 -11.73
N SER A 155 -7.57 -3.58 -10.55
CA SER A 155 -7.79 -4.86 -9.88
C SER A 155 -8.86 -5.68 -10.61
N LYS A 156 -9.11 -6.91 -10.12
CA LYS A 156 -10.12 -7.82 -10.64
C LYS A 156 -11.54 -7.26 -10.64
N GLY A 157 -11.85 -6.32 -9.75
CA GLY A 157 -13.14 -5.61 -9.72
C GLY A 157 -13.14 -4.27 -10.46
N GLY A 158 -12.12 -4.01 -11.30
CA GLY A 158 -11.94 -2.73 -11.98
C GLY A 158 -11.51 -1.59 -11.06
N GLN A 159 -11.16 -1.86 -9.80
CA GLN A 159 -10.76 -0.81 -8.87
C GLN A 159 -9.31 -0.40 -9.12
N THR A 160 -9.10 0.90 -9.33
CA THR A 160 -7.75 1.47 -9.42
C THR A 160 -7.21 1.85 -8.03
N PRO A 161 -5.90 2.14 -7.88
CA PRO A 161 -5.35 2.64 -6.62
C PRO A 161 -6.11 3.87 -6.08
N LEU A 162 -6.62 4.73 -6.98
CA LEU A 162 -7.44 5.88 -6.62
C LEU A 162 -8.80 5.49 -6.02
N HIS A 163 -9.47 4.47 -6.56
CA HIS A 163 -10.73 3.95 -6.00
C HIS A 163 -10.53 3.41 -4.59
N LEU A 164 -9.44 2.67 -4.37
CA LEU A 164 -9.11 2.12 -3.05
C LEU A 164 -8.84 3.25 -2.05
N ALA A 165 -7.98 4.22 -2.41
CA ALA A 165 -7.67 5.33 -1.52
C ALA A 165 -8.93 6.16 -1.18
N ALA A 166 -9.83 6.37 -2.17
CA ALA A 166 -11.11 7.06 -1.95
C ALA A 166 -12.06 6.31 -0.99
N SER A 167 -12.08 4.97 -1.07
CA SER A 167 -12.94 4.12 -0.22
C SER A 167 -12.54 4.15 1.26
N PHE A 168 -11.24 4.31 1.56
CA PHE A 168 -10.72 4.14 2.93
C PHE A 168 -10.60 5.45 3.73
N GLY A 169 -10.88 6.61 3.14
CA GLY A 169 -11.25 7.85 3.81
C GLY A 169 -10.21 8.60 4.63
N ASN A 170 -9.23 7.87 5.12
CA ASN A 170 -8.07 8.34 5.83
C ASN A 170 -6.86 8.38 4.89
N ALA A 171 -7.05 8.16 3.59
CA ALA A 171 -5.97 8.01 2.62
C ALA A 171 -5.55 9.37 1.99
N LYS A 172 -5.49 10.43 2.80
CA LYS A 172 -5.34 11.81 2.29
C LYS A 172 -4.01 12.00 1.57
N GLU A 173 -2.92 11.53 2.15
CA GLU A 173 -1.56 11.70 1.65
C GLU A 173 -1.35 10.91 0.36
N THR A 174 -1.81 9.65 0.32
CA THR A 174 -1.78 8.84 -0.92
C THR A 174 -2.65 9.43 -2.01
N LEU A 175 -3.84 9.94 -1.68
CA LEU A 175 -4.72 10.62 -2.66
C LEU A 175 -4.08 11.87 -3.24
N GLN A 176 -3.50 12.73 -2.40
CA GLN A 176 -2.78 13.92 -2.86
C GLN A 176 -1.64 13.53 -3.80
N LEU A 177 -0.83 12.53 -3.43
CA LEU A 177 0.25 12.02 -4.26
C LEU A 177 -0.25 11.53 -5.64
N LEU A 178 -1.35 10.77 -5.66
CA LEU A 178 -1.94 10.27 -6.90
C LEU A 178 -2.46 11.41 -7.78
N LEU A 179 -3.20 12.36 -7.20
CA LEU A 179 -3.81 13.50 -7.91
C LEU A 179 -2.78 14.48 -8.46
N MET A 180 -1.63 14.62 -7.79
CA MET A 180 -0.51 15.43 -8.29
C MET A 180 0.18 14.79 -9.51
N ASN A 181 -0.08 13.52 -9.81
CA ASN A 181 0.56 12.83 -10.91
C ASN A 181 -0.23 13.01 -12.22
N PRO A 182 0.37 13.61 -13.27
CA PRO A 182 -0.34 13.94 -14.51
C PRO A 182 -0.77 12.71 -15.32
N LYS A 183 -0.24 11.52 -15.00
CA LYS A 183 -0.64 10.27 -15.67
C LYS A 183 -1.95 9.70 -15.12
N LEU A 184 -2.46 10.22 -14.00
CA LEU A 184 -3.68 9.74 -13.39
C LEU A 184 -4.88 9.99 -14.29
N LYS A 185 -5.77 8.98 -14.39
CA LYS A 185 -7.07 9.08 -15.03
C LYS A 185 -8.16 8.94 -13.96
N PRO A 186 -8.67 10.06 -13.42
CA PRO A 186 -9.63 10.03 -12.32
C PRO A 186 -11.02 9.50 -12.74
N ASP A 187 -11.36 9.60 -14.03
CA ASP A 187 -12.67 9.23 -14.58
C ASP A 187 -12.83 7.73 -14.86
N LEU A 188 -11.81 6.93 -14.54
CA LEU A 188 -11.89 5.48 -14.67
C LEU A 188 -13.00 4.96 -13.75
N LYS A 189 -13.77 4.01 -14.28
CA LYS A 189 -14.85 3.37 -13.54
C LYS A 189 -14.49 1.93 -13.25
N ASN A 190 -14.88 1.48 -12.08
CA ASN A 190 -14.82 0.08 -11.70
C ASN A 190 -15.97 -0.73 -12.35
N ASP A 191 -16.06 -2.02 -12.04
CA ASP A 191 -17.10 -2.91 -12.59
C ASP A 191 -18.51 -2.56 -12.13
N THR A 192 -18.66 -1.85 -11.01
CA THR A 192 -19.95 -1.31 -10.53
C THR A 192 -20.30 0.03 -11.20
N ASN A 193 -19.50 0.47 -12.18
CA ASN A 193 -19.65 1.73 -12.91
C ASN A 193 -19.57 2.97 -12.00
N GLU A 194 -18.89 2.84 -10.86
CA GLU A 194 -18.55 3.92 -9.93
C GLU A 194 -17.14 4.43 -10.24
N THR A 195 -16.97 5.75 -10.23
CA THR A 195 -15.66 6.41 -10.18
C THR A 195 -15.13 6.45 -8.75
N ALA A 196 -13.84 6.77 -8.58
CA ALA A 196 -13.28 7.03 -7.25
C ALA A 196 -14.03 8.15 -6.51
N PHE A 197 -14.55 9.13 -7.26
CA PHE A 197 -15.37 10.20 -6.71
C PHE A 197 -16.74 9.69 -6.21
N ASP A 198 -17.42 8.85 -6.99
CA ASP A 198 -18.70 8.25 -6.58
C ASP A 198 -18.55 7.41 -5.31
N ILE A 199 -17.46 6.65 -5.21
CA ILE A 199 -17.13 5.88 -4.00
C ILE A 199 -16.94 6.82 -2.81
N ALA A 200 -16.13 7.88 -2.97
CA ALA A 200 -15.88 8.84 -1.89
C ALA A 200 -17.19 9.49 -1.39
N GLN A 201 -18.08 9.85 -2.31
CA GLN A 201 -19.42 10.38 -1.98
C GLN A 201 -20.24 9.39 -1.18
N ARG A 202 -20.26 8.12 -1.60
CA ARG A 202 -21.02 7.06 -0.91
C ARG A 202 -20.45 6.74 0.46
N THR A 203 -19.13 6.74 0.63
CA THR A 203 -18.48 6.39 1.90
C THR A 203 -18.45 7.56 2.90
N GLY A 204 -18.86 8.77 2.49
CA GLY A 204 -18.84 9.95 3.35
C GLY A 204 -17.42 10.38 3.74
N THR A 205 -16.44 10.01 2.91
CA THR A 205 -15.03 10.29 3.17
C THR A 205 -14.74 11.78 2.91
N CYS A 206 -13.87 12.35 3.74
CA CYS A 206 -13.97 13.73 4.22
C CYS A 206 -14.10 14.82 3.14
N TYR A 207 -14.88 15.86 3.44
CA TYR A 207 -15.18 17.01 2.56
C TYR A 207 -13.96 17.68 1.89
N GLY A 208 -12.78 17.66 2.53
CA GLY A 208 -11.55 18.24 1.97
C GLY A 208 -10.98 17.46 0.79
N LEU A 209 -11.34 16.18 0.67
CA LEU A 209 -10.98 15.28 -0.42
C LEU A 209 -11.80 15.58 -1.68
N PHE A 210 -13.09 15.93 -1.54
CA PHE A 210 -13.93 16.43 -2.63
C PHE A 210 -13.38 17.70 -3.23
N GLN A 211 -12.98 18.68 -2.40
CA GLN A 211 -12.43 19.94 -2.90
C GLN A 211 -11.12 19.72 -3.66
N LEU A 212 -10.27 18.79 -3.21
CA LEU A 212 -8.97 18.53 -3.84
C LEU A 212 -9.10 17.78 -5.18
N VAL A 213 -10.01 16.81 -5.25
CA VAL A 213 -10.34 16.10 -6.50
C VAL A 213 -11.03 17.04 -7.48
N ASP A 214 -12.03 17.81 -7.03
CA ASP A 214 -12.79 18.75 -7.87
C ASP A 214 -11.92 19.92 -8.35
N ASP A 215 -11.04 20.49 -7.50
CA ASP A 215 -10.07 21.51 -7.89
C ASP A 215 -9.03 20.99 -8.90
N CYS A 216 -8.64 19.71 -8.82
CA CYS A 216 -7.71 19.09 -9.77
C CYS A 216 -8.37 18.73 -11.10
N ILE A 217 -9.62 18.25 -11.08
CA ILE A 217 -10.38 17.90 -12.29
C ILE A 217 -10.84 19.16 -13.03
N ASN A 218 -11.29 20.22 -12.34
CA ASN A 218 -11.83 21.43 -12.94
C ASN A 218 -10.79 22.51 -13.31
N LYS A 219 -9.49 22.28 -13.08
CA LYS A 219 -8.38 23.18 -13.49
C LYS A 219 -7.61 22.71 -14.73
N LEU A 220 -8.00 21.60 -15.35
CA LEU A 220 -7.54 21.13 -16.66
C LEU A 220 -8.51 21.59 -17.76
#